data_AF-A0A2D4MAQ4-F1
#
_entry.id   AF-A0A2D4MAQ4-F1
#
_cell.length_a   1.000
_cell.length_b   1.000
_cell.length_c   1.000
_cell.angle_alpha   90.00
_cell.angle_beta   90.00
_cell.angle_gamma   90.00
#
_symmetry.space_group_name_H-M   'P 1'
#
loop_
_entity.id
_entity.type
_entity.pdbx_description
1 polymer ?
#
loop_
_entity_poly.entity_id
_entity_poly.type
_entity_poly.pdbx_seq_one_letter_code
_entity_poly.pdbx_strand_id
1 'polypeptide(L)'
;PEELKDRKLFLKRSSLMIDEVDLGEGNFGCVRKGVYKMRKKQIDVAIKMLKDGNGVVQQDEMMKEAQIMHQLDNPYIVRLIGVCHAEALMLVMEMASGGPLHKFLSSKKDEVPVNNVVELMHQVSIGMKYLEEKNFVHRDLAARNVL
;
A
#
# COMPACT_ATOMS: atom_id res chain seq x y z
N PRO A 1 13.56 -3.71 -0.45
CA PRO A 1 15.00 -3.46 -0.76
C PRO A 1 15.81 -3.31 0.52
N GLU A 2 17.11 -3.64 0.56
CA GLU A 2 17.91 -3.48 1.80
C GLU A 2 17.94 -2.03 2.31
N GLU A 3 17.92 -1.04 1.42
CA GLU A 3 17.84 0.38 1.79
C GLU A 3 16.50 0.78 2.45
N LEU A 4 15.45 -0.03 2.35
CA LEU A 4 14.20 0.18 3.12
C LEU A 4 14.33 -0.27 4.58
N LYS A 5 15.40 -1.00 4.94
CA LYS A 5 15.67 -1.40 6.32
C LYS A 5 16.23 -0.26 7.16
N ASP A 6 16.79 0.79 6.54
CA ASP A 6 17.09 2.08 7.17
C ASP A 6 15.78 2.86 7.35
N ARG A 7 14.98 2.44 8.33
CA ARG A 7 13.58 2.82 8.58
C ARG A 7 13.38 4.27 9.03
N LYS A 8 13.58 5.24 8.14
CA LYS A 8 13.05 6.59 8.34
C LYS A 8 11.58 6.61 7.94
N LEU A 9 10.69 6.76 8.93
CA LEU A 9 9.25 6.88 8.66
C LEU A 9 8.94 8.06 7.74
N PHE A 10 9.61 9.21 7.93
CA PHE A 10 9.36 10.41 7.14
C PHE A 10 10.29 10.53 5.93
N LEU A 11 9.68 10.69 4.76
CA LEU A 11 10.33 10.86 3.47
C LEU A 11 10.36 12.34 3.07
N LYS A 12 11.40 12.72 2.31
CA LYS A 12 11.50 14.07 1.74
C LYS A 12 10.61 14.18 0.51
N ARG A 13 9.82 15.25 0.42
CA ARG A 13 8.98 15.55 -0.76
C ARG A 13 9.77 15.65 -2.06
N SER A 14 11.00 16.16 -2.01
CA SER A 14 11.90 16.28 -3.17
C SER A 14 12.40 14.95 -3.71
N SER A 15 12.24 13.86 -2.96
CA SER A 15 12.55 12.50 -3.39
C SER A 15 11.34 11.77 -4.00
N LEU A 16 10.17 12.42 -4.06
CA LEU A 16 8.93 11.81 -4.54
C LEU A 16 8.44 12.50 -5.81
N MET A 17 8.29 11.74 -6.88
CA MET A 17 7.65 12.16 -8.12
C MET A 17 6.27 11.52 -8.17
N ILE A 18 5.22 12.33 -8.29
CA ILE A 18 3.82 11.88 -8.30
C ILE A 18 3.32 12.04 -9.72
N ASP A 19 2.78 10.97 -10.28
CA ASP A 19 2.19 10.98 -11.61
C ASP A 19 0.78 11.61 -11.56
N GLU A 20 0.26 12.07 -12.70
CA GLU A 20 -1.11 12.57 -12.81
C GLU A 20 -2.15 11.44 -12.86
N VAL A 21 -1.68 10.20 -13.07
CA VAL A 21 -2.54 9.02 -13.18
C VAL A 21 -3.02 8.54 -11.80
N ASP A 22 -4.33 8.65 -11.57
CA ASP A 22 -5.01 8.02 -10.45
C ASP A 22 -5.11 6.50 -10.67
N LEU A 23 -4.62 5.72 -9.71
CA LEU A 23 -4.77 4.26 -9.65
C LEU A 23 -6.13 3.85 -9.05
N GLY A 24 -6.73 4.73 -8.26
CA GLY A 24 -8.04 4.53 -7.69
C GLY A 24 -8.43 5.61 -6.69
N GLU A 25 -9.72 5.64 -6.39
CA GLU A 25 -10.31 6.52 -5.38
C GLU A 25 -11.10 5.67 -4.38
N GLY A 26 -11.04 6.02 -3.11
CA GLY A 26 -11.81 5.38 -2.05
C GLY A 26 -12.23 6.37 -0.97
N ASN A 27 -12.85 5.85 0.09
CA ASN A 27 -13.36 6.65 1.20
C ASN A 27 -12.29 7.52 1.88
N PHE A 28 -11.04 7.08 1.85
CA PHE A 28 -9.92 7.77 2.50
C PHE A 28 -9.18 8.74 1.56
N GLY A 29 -9.58 8.83 0.29
CA GLY A 29 -8.96 9.69 -0.72
C GLY A 29 -8.51 8.95 -1.96
N CYS A 30 -7.54 9.51 -2.68
CA CYS A 30 -7.06 8.97 -3.95
C CYS A 30 -5.69 8.30 -3.79
N VAL A 31 -5.44 7.33 -4.66
CA VAL A 31 -4.15 6.65 -4.79
C VAL A 31 -3.59 6.99 -6.15
N ARG A 32 -2.38 7.56 -6.18
CA ARG A 32 -1.67 7.89 -7.42
C ARG A 32 -0.45 7.01 -7.60
N LYS A 33 -0.06 6.80 -8.85
CA LYS A 33 1.24 6.22 -9.16
C LYS A 33 2.32 7.26 -8.89
N GLY A 34 3.51 6.81 -8.51
CA GLY A 34 4.67 7.67 -8.44
C GLY A 34 5.97 6.90 -8.44
N VAL A 35 7.05 7.64 -8.28
CA VAL A 35 8.42 7.12 -8.17
C VAL A 35 9.08 7.72 -6.95
N TYR A 36 9.64 6.86 -6.11
CA TYR A 36 10.45 7.26 -4.96
C TYR A 36 11.93 7.10 -5.27
N LYS A 37 12.68 8.20 -5.19
CA LYS A 37 14.13 8.25 -5.39
C LYS A 37 14.86 7.96 -4.09
N MET A 38 15.41 6.74 -4.01
CA MET A 38 16.32 6.29 -2.95
C MET A 38 17.76 6.74 -3.25
N ARG A 39 18.71 6.36 -2.40
CA ARG A 39 20.13 6.74 -2.57
C ARG A 39 20.74 6.10 -3.81
N LYS A 40 20.53 4.79 -4.01
CA LYS A 40 21.16 4.05 -5.13
C LYS A 40 20.19 3.70 -6.26
N LYS A 41 18.88 3.88 -6.07
CA LYS A 41 17.88 3.47 -7.06
C LYS A 41 16.59 4.28 -6.97
N GLN A 42 15.76 4.09 -7.96
CA GLN A 42 14.37 4.56 -7.96
C GLN A 42 13.45 3.33 -7.93
N ILE A 43 12.30 3.47 -7.28
CA ILE A 43 11.28 2.43 -7.20
C ILE A 43 9.92 3.01 -7.52
N ASP A 44 9.09 2.24 -8.22
CA ASP A 44 7.68 2.56 -8.41
C ASP A 44 6.94 2.43 -7.08
N VAL A 45 6.06 3.37 -6.81
CA VAL A 45 5.29 3.46 -5.56
C VAL A 45 3.83 3.79 -5.82
N ALA A 46 2.97 3.36 -4.90
CA ALA A 46 1.60 3.84 -4.78
C ALA A 46 1.53 4.89 -3.67
N ILE A 47 0.92 6.04 -3.95
CA ILE A 47 0.87 7.19 -3.06
C ILE A 47 -0.59 7.45 -2.70
N LYS A 48 -0.97 7.10 -1.47
CA LYS A 48 -2.31 7.37 -0.94
C LYS A 48 -2.34 8.75 -0.31
N MET A 49 -3.24 9.61 -0.77
CA MET A 49 -3.40 10.99 -0.32
C MET A 49 -4.80 11.16 0.29
N LEU A 50 -4.87 11.84 1.43
CA LEU A 50 -6.16 12.23 2.02
C LEU A 50 -6.81 13.34 1.18
N LYS A 51 -8.16 13.38 1.15
CA LYS A 51 -8.91 14.48 0.53
C LYS A 51 -8.72 15.77 1.32
N ASP A 52 -8.72 16.89 0.61
CA ASP A 52 -8.76 18.22 1.20
C ASP A 52 -10.01 18.35 2.09
N GLY A 53 -9.82 18.82 3.33
CA GLY A 53 -10.88 18.94 4.34
C GLY A 53 -10.87 17.88 5.45
N ASN A 54 -9.98 16.88 5.35
CA ASN A 54 -9.77 15.92 6.42
C ASN A 54 -9.08 16.62 7.61
N GLY A 55 -9.83 16.87 8.68
CA GLY A 55 -9.35 17.56 9.87
C GLY A 55 -8.21 16.82 10.60
N VAL A 56 -7.57 17.52 11.56
CA VAL A 56 -6.40 17.04 12.33
C VAL A 56 -6.57 15.60 12.85
N VAL A 57 -7.78 15.25 13.31
CA VAL A 57 -8.11 13.91 13.82
C VAL A 57 -7.83 12.79 12.81
N GLN A 58 -8.19 12.98 11.54
CA GLN A 58 -8.01 11.96 10.50
C GLN A 58 -6.53 11.83 10.10
N GLN A 59 -5.77 12.92 10.18
CA GLN A 59 -4.32 12.87 9.98
C GLN A 59 -3.63 12.08 11.11
N ASP A 60 -4.06 12.28 12.36
CA ASP A 60 -3.53 11.54 13.51
C ASP A 60 -3.84 10.03 13.43
N GLU A 61 -5.06 9.66 13.04
CA GLU A 61 -5.44 8.26 12.81
C GLU A 61 -4.59 7.63 11.70
N MET A 62 -4.43 8.33 10.58
CA MET A 62 -3.59 7.85 9.48
C MET A 62 -2.13 7.73 9.88
N MET A 63 -1.60 8.64 10.71
CA MET A 63 -0.24 8.53 11.24
C MET A 63 -0.06 7.33 12.17
N LYS A 64 -1.07 7.01 13.01
CA LYS A 64 -1.07 5.79 13.84
C LYS A 64 -1.07 4.53 12.97
N GLU A 65 -1.91 4.49 11.95
CA GLU A 65 -1.91 3.39 10.97
C GLU A 65 -0.53 3.26 10.30
N ALA A 66 0.06 4.39 9.87
CA ALA A 66 1.36 4.41 9.23
C ALA A 66 2.48 3.87 10.13
N GLN A 67 2.49 4.25 11.41
CA GLN A 67 3.48 3.75 12.38
C GLN A 67 3.41 2.25 12.57
N ILE A 68 2.21 1.66 12.54
CA ILE A 68 2.05 0.21 12.65
C ILE A 68 2.43 -0.47 11.34
N MET A 69 1.92 0.02 10.20
CA MET A 69 2.23 -0.50 8.87
C MET A 69 3.73 -0.49 8.57
N HIS A 70 4.47 0.52 9.03
CA HIS A 70 5.92 0.61 8.84
C HIS A 70 6.70 -0.48 9.59
N GLN A 71 6.09 -1.14 10.57
CA GLN A 71 6.70 -2.25 11.31
C GLN A 71 6.45 -3.60 10.65
N LEU A 72 5.48 -3.68 9.75
CA LEU A 72 5.12 -4.91 9.05
C LEU A 72 6.12 -5.19 7.92
N ASP A 73 6.65 -6.42 7.87
CA ASP A 73 7.56 -6.87 6.83
C ASP A 73 7.21 -8.32 6.49
N ASN A 74 6.31 -8.48 5.51
CA ASN A 74 5.86 -9.77 5.00
C ASN A 74 5.64 -9.65 3.49
N PRO A 75 6.06 -10.64 2.67
CA PRO A 75 5.92 -10.56 1.21
C PRO A 75 4.47 -10.51 0.71
N TYR A 76 3.50 -10.95 1.51
CA TYR A 76 2.08 -10.96 1.15
C TYR A 76 1.29 -9.82 1.80
N ILE A 77 1.99 -8.77 2.25
CA ILE A 77 1.41 -7.52 2.74
C ILE A 77 2.10 -6.38 2.02
N VAL A 78 1.32 -5.50 1.40
CA VAL A 78 1.85 -4.28 0.76
C VAL A 78 2.55 -3.44 1.82
N ARG A 79 3.86 -3.24 1.66
CA ARG A 79 4.67 -2.55 2.66
C ARG A 79 4.54 -1.05 2.55
N LEU A 80 4.52 -0.39 3.71
CA LEU A 80 4.69 1.06 3.79
C LEU A 80 6.18 1.41 3.71
N ILE A 81 6.55 2.10 2.63
CA ILE A 81 7.91 2.64 2.44
C ILE A 81 8.15 3.79 3.41
N GLY A 82 7.16 4.67 3.56
CA GLY A 82 7.19 5.76 4.51
C GLY A 82 6.05 6.76 4.29
N VAL A 83 6.16 7.89 4.95
CA VAL A 83 5.17 8.96 4.97
C VAL A 83 5.82 10.23 4.46
N CYS A 84 5.15 10.95 3.57
CA CYS A 84 5.58 12.29 3.15
C CYS A 84 4.54 13.32 3.62
N HIS A 85 5.00 14.36 4.32
CA HIS A 85 4.16 15.48 4.71
C HIS A 85 4.57 16.70 3.88
N ALA A 86 3.66 17.18 3.03
CA ALA A 86 3.89 18.34 2.16
C ALA A 86 2.56 19.06 1.90
N GLU A 87 2.10 19.15 0.65
CA GLU A 87 0.79 19.70 0.30
C GLU A 87 -0.37 18.95 0.99
N ALA A 88 -0.17 17.64 1.23
CA ALA A 88 -1.04 16.80 2.03
C ALA A 88 -0.20 15.75 2.77
N LEU A 89 -0.83 15.02 3.71
CA LEU A 89 -0.23 13.83 4.29
C LEU A 89 -0.37 12.66 3.30
N MET A 90 0.76 12.04 2.95
CA MET A 90 0.83 11.00 1.93
C MET A 90 1.46 9.72 2.50
N LEU A 91 0.80 8.59 2.28
CA LEU A 91 1.36 7.26 2.54
C LEU A 91 2.01 6.73 1.27
N VAL A 92 3.32 6.50 1.31
CA VAL A 92 4.09 5.95 0.19
C VAL A 92 4.28 4.46 0.41
N MET A 93 3.69 3.67 -0.48
CA MET A 93 3.59 2.21 -0.36
C MET A 93 4.24 1.53 -1.56
N GLU A 94 4.57 0.25 -1.43
CA GLU A 94 5.00 -0.56 -2.56
C GLU A 94 3.94 -0.60 -3.67
N MET A 95 4.41 -0.58 -4.92
CA MET A 95 3.53 -0.68 -6.08
C MET A 95 3.16 -2.15 -6.35
N ALA A 96 1.87 -2.46 -6.25
CA ALA A 96 1.29 -3.72 -6.69
C ALA A 96 0.54 -3.51 -8.01
N SER A 97 1.22 -3.77 -9.13
CA SER A 97 0.74 -3.42 -10.47
C SER A 97 -0.40 -4.29 -11.00
N GLY A 98 -0.71 -5.41 -10.33
CA GLY A 98 -1.80 -6.31 -10.71
C GLY A 98 -3.19 -5.72 -10.46
N GLY A 99 -3.27 -4.74 -9.56
CA GLY A 99 -4.53 -4.13 -9.15
C GLY A 99 -5.42 -5.10 -8.34
N PRO A 100 -6.65 -4.67 -7.98
CA PRO A 100 -7.50 -5.44 -7.10
C PRO A 100 -7.85 -6.82 -7.65
N LEU A 101 -7.70 -7.86 -6.81
CA LEU A 101 -7.91 -9.25 -7.17
C LEU A 101 -9.27 -9.51 -7.81
N HIS A 102 -10.34 -8.89 -7.30
CA HIS A 102 -11.68 -9.06 -7.90
C HIS A 102 -11.74 -8.58 -9.36
N LYS A 103 -11.07 -7.47 -9.70
CA LYS A 103 -11.01 -6.96 -11.09
C LYS A 103 -10.13 -7.86 -11.94
N PHE A 104 -8.99 -8.28 -11.39
CA PHE A 104 -8.07 -9.19 -12.07
C PHE A 104 -8.79 -10.50 -12.46
N LEU A 105 -9.44 -11.18 -11.52
CA LEU A 105 -10.15 -12.43 -11.79
C LEU A 105 -11.36 -12.24 -12.69
N SER A 106 -12.11 -11.14 -12.53
CA SER A 106 -13.26 -10.86 -13.40
C SER A 106 -12.86 -10.62 -14.86
N SER A 107 -11.70 -10.01 -15.11
CA SER A 107 -11.22 -9.74 -16.47
C SER A 107 -10.57 -10.95 -17.16
N LYS A 108 -10.22 -12.00 -16.41
CA LYS A 108 -9.46 -13.16 -16.88
C LYS A 108 -10.11 -14.50 -16.51
N LYS A 109 -11.43 -14.52 -16.39
CA LYS A 109 -12.20 -15.65 -15.84
C LYS A 109 -11.87 -16.99 -16.50
N ASP A 110 -11.67 -16.98 -17.82
CA ASP A 110 -11.40 -18.20 -18.60
C ASP A 110 -9.89 -18.48 -18.77
N GLU A 111 -9.03 -17.54 -18.37
CA GLU A 111 -7.57 -17.66 -18.48
C GLU A 111 -6.91 -18.14 -17.17
N VAL A 112 -7.55 -17.89 -16.02
CA VAL A 112 -6.98 -18.20 -14.70
C VAL A 112 -7.50 -19.55 -14.21
N PRO A 113 -6.65 -20.59 -14.13
CA PRO A 113 -7.05 -21.87 -13.57
C PRO A 113 -7.39 -21.76 -12.10
N VAL A 114 -8.30 -22.62 -11.62
CA VAL A 114 -8.71 -22.67 -10.20
C VAL A 114 -7.50 -22.85 -9.27
N ASN A 115 -6.49 -23.63 -9.68
CA ASN A 115 -5.26 -23.82 -8.90
C ASN A 115 -4.52 -22.50 -8.62
N ASN A 116 -4.48 -21.57 -9.58
CA ASN A 116 -3.85 -20.27 -9.36
C ASN A 116 -4.67 -19.41 -8.40
N VAL A 117 -6.00 -19.53 -8.41
CA VAL A 117 -6.86 -18.85 -7.43
C VAL A 117 -6.58 -19.40 -6.03
N VAL A 118 -6.46 -20.72 -5.88
CA VAL A 118 -6.10 -21.36 -4.60
C VAL A 118 -4.73 -20.88 -4.11
N GLU A 119 -3.75 -20.76 -5.01
CA GLU A 119 -2.43 -20.22 -4.66
C GLU A 119 -2.51 -18.78 -4.15
N LEU A 120 -3.27 -17.90 -4.82
CA LEU A 120 -3.48 -16.53 -4.35
C LEU A 120 -4.16 -16.49 -2.98
N MET A 121 -5.16 -17.35 -2.74
CA MET A 121 -5.82 -17.45 -1.42
C MET A 121 -4.87 -17.96 -0.33
N HIS A 122 -3.97 -18.87 -0.67
CA HIS A 122 -2.92 -19.32 0.24
C HIS A 122 -1.94 -18.19 0.59
N GLN A 123 -1.55 -17.37 -0.38
CA GLN A 123 -0.72 -16.19 -0.13
C GLN A 123 -1.42 -15.19 0.81
N VAL A 124 -2.71 -14.91 0.57
CA VAL A 124 -3.53 -14.06 1.46
C VAL A 124 -3.58 -14.63 2.87
N SER A 125 -3.75 -15.95 3.04
CA SER A 125 -3.81 -16.56 4.37
C SER A 125 -2.48 -16.46 5.11
N ILE A 126 -1.34 -16.59 4.43
CA ILE A 126 -0.01 -16.36 5.02
C ILE A 126 0.14 -14.92 5.50
N GLY A 127 -0.29 -13.94 4.69
CA GLY A 127 -0.29 -12.52 5.09
C GLY A 127 -1.16 -12.26 6.31
N MET A 128 -2.37 -12.82 6.35
CA MET A 128 -3.28 -12.68 7.49
C MET A 128 -2.78 -13.36 8.76
N LYS A 129 -2.16 -14.54 8.64
CA LYS A 129 -1.47 -15.21 9.75
C LYS A 129 -0.37 -14.31 10.33
N TYR A 130 0.43 -13.68 9.47
CA TYR A 130 1.46 -12.74 9.94
C TYR A 130 0.87 -11.52 10.66
N LEU A 131 -0.26 -10.98 10.18
CA LEU A 131 -0.94 -9.88 10.88
C LEU A 131 -1.42 -10.32 12.27
N GLU A 132 -1.98 -11.52 12.38
CA GLU A 132 -2.39 -12.12 13.66
C GLU A 132 -1.21 -12.26 14.63
N GLU A 133 -0.07 -12.79 14.18
CA GLU A 133 1.16 -12.92 14.97
C GLU A 133 1.71 -11.56 15.47
N LYS A 134 1.34 -10.47 14.79
CA LYS A 134 1.66 -9.09 15.18
C LYS A 134 0.56 -8.41 16.00
N ASN A 135 -0.47 -9.13 16.41
CA ASN A 135 -1.66 -8.61 17.08
C ASN A 135 -2.33 -7.46 16.31
N PHE A 136 -2.33 -7.54 14.97
CA PHE A 136 -2.89 -6.53 14.10
C PHE A 136 -4.17 -7.02 13.43
N VAL A 137 -5.24 -6.24 13.58
CA VAL A 137 -6.54 -6.55 12.96
C VAL A 137 -6.67 -5.70 11.69
N HIS A 138 -6.79 -6.36 10.53
CA HIS A 138 -6.91 -5.66 9.24
C HIS A 138 -8.22 -4.84 9.13
N ARG A 139 -9.33 -5.32 9.71
CA ARG A 139 -10.68 -4.70 9.72
C ARG A 139 -11.40 -4.55 8.36
N ASP A 140 -10.70 -4.71 7.23
CA ASP A 140 -11.27 -4.56 5.88
C ASP A 140 -10.67 -5.58 4.90
N LEU A 141 -10.51 -6.83 5.33
CA LEU A 141 -10.05 -7.88 4.41
C LEU A 141 -11.16 -8.20 3.40
N ALA A 142 -10.91 -7.88 2.13
CA ALA A 142 -11.82 -8.14 1.02
C ALA A 142 -11.04 -8.23 -0.30
N ALA A 143 -11.59 -8.86 -1.33
CA ALA A 143 -10.94 -8.99 -2.65
C ALA A 143 -10.66 -7.66 -3.37
N ARG A 144 -11.19 -6.53 -2.87
CA ARG A 144 -10.82 -5.16 -3.31
C ARG A 144 -9.51 -4.64 -2.71
N ASN A 145 -9.07 -5.23 -1.59
CA ASN A 145 -7.88 -4.86 -0.84
C ASN A 145 -6.75 -5.90 -0.95
N VAL A 146 -6.93 -6.93 -1.79
CA VAL A 146 -5.86 -7.82 -2.24
C VAL A 146 -5.39 -7.30 -3.60
N LEU A 147 -4.11 -6.92 -3.71
CA LEU A 147 -3.51 -6.25 -4.87
C LEU A 147 -2.40 -7.10 -5.52
#